data_AF-A0A396JMA2-F1
#
_entry.id   AF-A0A396JMA2-F1
#
_cell.length_a   1.000
_cell.length_b   1.000
_cell.length_c   1.000
_cell.angle_alpha   90.00
_cell.angle_beta   90.00
_cell.angle_gamma   90.00
#
_symmetry.space_group_name_H-M   'P 1'
#
loop_
_entity.id
_entity.type
_entity.pdbx_description
1 polymer ?
#
loop_
_entity_poly.entity_id
_entity_poly.type
_entity_poly.pdbx_seq_one_letter_code
_entity_poly.pdbx_strand_id
1 'polypeptide(L)'
;MTLISNIKYNGVSQSFRSSSSLSSSGIDVVQQVEAKYPALLFKQQLAAFVEKIYGILRENMKNDLSPLLSSCIKEHQTGNDNSEPTGSWLNIIECLNRYFKILKENYVPPVLIRKVFNQTFQYINAEIFNSLILQKECCTFNNGEYVKSGLAELEVWCTEATEEYIGPSLDELNYSKQAVSFLVSEKKDELSYDDLTNDICPVLSSQQLYRICTLYSDENDNAKSVSSDVTSRLKLLMTDDTGDDEQSYMLEDNSR
;
A
#
# COMPACT_ATOMS: atom_id res chain seq x y z
N MET A 1 4.08 12.78 -1.19
CA MET A 1 5.27 13.17 -1.99
C MET A 1 5.08 14.48 -2.74
N THR A 2 5.64 15.55 -2.17
CA THR A 2 6.59 16.53 -2.76
C THR A 2 6.34 17.18 -4.12
N LEU A 3 5.12 17.62 -4.42
CA LEU A 3 4.89 18.53 -5.56
C LEU A 3 4.08 19.80 -5.23
N ILE A 4 3.71 20.03 -3.95
CA ILE A 4 2.96 21.25 -3.54
C ILE A 4 3.56 21.91 -2.28
N SER A 5 4.82 21.66 -1.93
CA SER A 5 5.38 22.10 -0.64
C SER A 5 6.58 23.07 -0.70
N ASN A 6 6.83 23.74 -1.83
CA ASN A 6 7.90 24.75 -1.90
C ASN A 6 7.38 26.15 -2.17
N ILE A 7 6.71 26.75 -1.17
CA ILE A 7 6.86 28.18 -0.86
C ILE A 7 6.90 28.29 0.67
N LYS A 8 8.08 28.06 1.26
CA LYS A 8 8.40 28.56 2.59
C LYS A 8 8.67 30.05 2.46
N TYR A 9 7.76 30.90 2.96
CA TYR A 9 8.15 32.22 3.44
C TYR A 9 7.99 32.22 4.96
N ASN A 10 9.14 32.31 5.61
CA ASN A 10 9.29 32.49 7.05
C ASN A 10 8.38 33.62 7.54
N GLY A 11 7.74 33.38 8.69
CA GLY A 11 7.04 34.41 9.42
C GLY A 11 7.98 35.59 9.72
N VAL A 12 7.66 36.74 9.14
CA VAL A 12 8.00 38.04 9.70
C VAL A 12 6.74 38.87 9.57
N SER A 13 6.14 39.18 10.72
CA SER A 13 5.15 40.23 10.88
C SER A 13 5.83 41.56 10.54
N GLN A 14 5.85 41.93 9.26
CA GLN A 14 6.23 43.28 8.84
C GLN A 14 4.96 44.07 8.51
N SER A 15 4.52 44.80 9.52
CA SER A 15 3.54 45.88 9.43
C SER A 15 4.04 46.93 8.45
N PHE A 16 3.60 46.87 7.19
CA PHE A 16 3.80 47.98 6.26
C PHE A 16 2.77 49.06 6.58
N ARG A 17 3.26 50.12 7.23
CA ARG A 17 2.53 51.34 7.55
C ARG A 17 2.06 52.01 6.25
N SER A 18 0.76 52.16 6.10
CA SER A 18 0.14 53.03 5.10
C SER A 18 0.61 54.47 5.32
N SER A 19 1.23 55.06 4.32
CA SER A 19 1.44 56.51 4.26
C SER A 19 0.41 57.08 3.29
N SER A 20 -0.66 57.65 3.84
CA SER A 20 -1.62 58.47 3.13
C SER A 20 -1.07 59.88 3.00
N SER A 21 -0.80 60.33 1.77
CA SER A 21 -1.03 61.73 1.38
C SER A 21 -0.90 61.87 -0.14
N LEU A 22 -2.02 62.18 -0.81
CA LEU A 22 -2.25 63.48 -1.46
C LEU A 22 -3.38 63.36 -2.50
N SER A 23 -4.29 64.32 -2.36
CA SER A 23 -5.48 64.60 -3.13
C SER A 23 -5.21 64.92 -4.60
N SER A 24 -6.02 64.35 -5.51
CA SER A 24 -6.36 64.98 -6.78
C SER A 24 -7.41 64.14 -7.53
N SER A 25 -8.62 64.70 -7.64
CA SER A 25 -9.55 64.64 -8.77
C SER A 25 -10.04 63.27 -9.27
N GLY A 26 -11.37 63.15 -9.33
CA GLY A 26 -12.09 61.90 -9.58
C GLY A 26 -11.66 61.10 -10.80
N ILE A 27 -11.61 59.78 -10.59
CA ILE A 27 -11.85 58.66 -11.51
C ILE A 27 -12.05 57.45 -10.59
N ASP A 28 -13.00 56.59 -10.95
CA ASP A 28 -13.32 55.27 -10.36
C ASP A 28 -12.28 54.71 -9.39
N VAL A 29 -12.62 54.66 -8.09
CA VAL A 29 -11.96 53.72 -7.17
C VAL A 29 -12.91 52.55 -7.00
N VAL A 30 -13.08 51.77 -8.07
CA VAL A 30 -13.34 50.34 -7.90
C VAL A 30 -12.22 49.86 -6.99
N GLN A 31 -12.58 49.47 -5.78
CA GLN A 31 -11.67 48.92 -4.80
C GLN A 31 -10.92 47.79 -5.50
N GLN A 32 -9.69 48.06 -5.95
CA GLN A 32 -8.81 47.04 -6.50
C GLN A 32 -8.47 46.15 -5.30
N VAL A 33 -9.37 45.23 -5.01
CA VAL A 33 -9.07 44.10 -4.15
C VAL A 33 -7.87 43.46 -4.80
N GLU A 34 -6.74 43.50 -4.10
CA GLU A 34 -5.52 42.84 -4.53
C GLU A 34 -5.86 41.36 -4.67
N ALA A 35 -6.26 40.96 -5.88
CA ALA A 35 -6.98 39.71 -6.16
C ALA A 35 -6.20 38.46 -5.74
N LYS A 36 -4.91 38.65 -5.45
CA LYS A 36 -3.97 37.67 -4.93
C LYS A 36 -4.44 37.03 -3.63
N TYR A 37 -4.96 37.78 -2.65
CA TYR A 37 -5.34 37.20 -1.35
C TYR A 37 -6.65 36.38 -1.43
N PRO A 38 -7.76 36.90 -2.01
CA PRO A 38 -8.96 36.09 -2.22
C PRO A 38 -8.72 34.87 -3.11
N ALA A 39 -7.91 35.00 -4.18
CA ALA A 39 -7.57 33.86 -5.04
C ALA A 39 -6.74 32.80 -4.31
N LEU A 40 -5.84 33.21 -3.42
CA LEU A 40 -5.08 32.29 -2.58
C LEU A 40 -6.00 31.51 -1.64
N LEU A 41 -6.92 32.19 -0.95
CA LEU A 41 -7.90 31.54 -0.07
C LEU A 41 -8.79 30.55 -0.84
N PHE A 42 -9.27 30.95 -2.03
CA PHE A 42 -10.05 30.07 -2.88
C PHE A 42 -9.26 28.82 -3.30
N LYS A 43 -7.99 28.97 -3.70
CA LYS A 43 -7.10 27.85 -4.02
C LYS A 43 -6.93 26.91 -2.82
N GLN A 44 -6.73 27.46 -1.62
CA GLN A 44 -6.59 26.66 -0.40
C GLN A 44 -7.87 25.87 -0.08
N GLN A 45 -9.04 26.51 -0.21
CA GLN A 45 -10.33 25.85 -0.04
C GLN A 45 -10.55 24.73 -1.06
N LEU A 46 -10.20 24.96 -2.33
CA LEU A 46 -10.29 23.95 -3.38
C LEU A 46 -9.36 22.77 -3.09
N ALA A 47 -8.13 23.03 -2.64
CA ALA A 47 -7.19 21.98 -2.26
C ALA A 47 -7.74 21.13 -1.10
N ALA A 48 -8.23 21.77 -0.04
CA ALA A 48 -8.85 21.07 1.09
C ALA A 48 -10.07 20.24 0.68
N PHE A 49 -10.87 20.75 -0.28
CA PHE A 49 -12.01 20.01 -0.81
C PHE A 49 -11.59 18.77 -1.61
N VAL A 50 -10.56 18.88 -2.45
CA VAL A 50 -9.98 17.74 -3.18
C VAL A 50 -9.40 16.71 -2.21
N GLU A 51 -8.68 17.14 -1.18
CA GLU A 51 -8.17 16.25 -0.13
C GLU A 51 -9.29 15.51 0.60
N LYS A 52 -10.40 16.20 0.90
CA LYS A 52 -11.58 15.57 1.50
C LYS A 52 -12.21 14.53 0.59
N ILE A 53 -12.40 14.82 -0.70
CA ILE A 53 -12.92 13.86 -1.68
C ILE A 53 -12.00 12.65 -1.79
N TYR A 54 -10.69 12.90 -1.87
CA TYR A 54 -9.68 11.85 -1.94
C TYR A 54 -9.73 10.94 -0.70
N GLY A 55 -9.85 11.52 0.49
CA GLY A 55 -10.05 10.77 1.74
C GLY A 55 -11.28 9.87 1.71
N ILE A 56 -12.43 10.40 1.26
CA ILE A 56 -13.68 9.64 1.14
C ILE A 56 -13.54 8.50 0.13
N LEU A 57 -12.93 8.76 -1.03
CA LEU A 57 -12.72 7.75 -2.08
C LEU A 57 -11.90 6.58 -1.56
N ARG A 58 -10.78 6.87 -0.88
CA ARG A 58 -9.92 5.82 -0.30
C ARG A 58 -10.66 4.97 0.71
N GLU A 59 -11.40 5.63 1.62
CA GLU A 59 -12.16 4.95 2.66
C GLU A 59 -13.23 4.03 2.05
N ASN A 60 -13.92 4.49 1.01
CA ASN A 60 -14.90 3.67 0.29
C ASN A 60 -14.25 2.46 -0.39
N MET A 61 -13.11 2.65 -1.08
CA MET A 61 -12.38 1.54 -1.71
C MET A 61 -11.93 0.52 -0.67
N LYS A 62 -11.39 0.98 0.46
CA LYS A 62 -10.98 0.11 1.57
C LYS A 62 -12.16 -0.68 2.14
N ASN A 63 -13.28 -0.01 2.42
CA ASN A 63 -14.47 -0.65 2.96
C ASN A 63 -15.09 -1.69 2.01
N ASP A 64 -15.03 -1.43 0.70
CA ASP A 64 -15.50 -2.40 -0.32
C ASP A 64 -14.52 -3.58 -0.47
N LEU A 65 -13.22 -3.36 -0.33
CA LEU A 65 -12.19 -4.40 -0.48
C LEU A 65 -12.01 -5.29 0.76
N SER A 66 -12.16 -4.72 1.96
CA SER A 66 -11.95 -5.43 3.23
C SER A 66 -12.72 -6.77 3.34
N PRO A 67 -14.03 -6.86 3.04
CA PRO A 67 -14.74 -8.13 3.09
C PRO A 67 -14.29 -9.11 1.98
N LEU A 68 -13.87 -8.62 0.82
CA LEU A 68 -13.38 -9.46 -0.29
C LEU A 68 -12.03 -10.08 0.06
N LEU A 69 -11.10 -9.28 0.60
CA LEU A 69 -9.81 -9.75 1.11
C LEU A 69 -10.00 -10.75 2.25
N SER A 70 -10.91 -10.44 3.19
CA SER A 70 -11.24 -11.36 4.29
C SER A 70 -11.79 -12.71 3.81
N SER A 71 -12.59 -12.72 2.73
CA SER A 71 -13.11 -13.94 2.13
C SER A 71 -12.00 -14.73 1.44
N CYS A 72 -11.18 -14.05 0.64
CA CYS A 72 -10.03 -14.61 -0.06
C CYS A 72 -9.05 -15.32 0.90
N ILE A 73 -8.74 -14.68 2.03
CA ILE A 73 -7.87 -15.24 3.07
C ILE A 73 -8.48 -16.48 3.73
N LYS A 74 -9.81 -16.52 3.89
CA LYS A 74 -10.52 -17.63 4.55
C LYS A 74 -10.79 -18.82 3.63
N GLU A 75 -10.95 -18.61 2.34
CA GLU A 75 -11.30 -19.66 1.38
C GLU A 75 -10.28 -20.81 1.42
N HIS A 76 -8.99 -20.48 1.50
CA HIS A 76 -7.89 -21.43 1.67
C HIS A 76 -7.98 -22.26 2.97
N GLN A 77 -8.52 -21.70 4.04
CA GLN A 77 -8.59 -22.40 5.35
C GLN A 77 -9.62 -23.54 5.36
N THR A 78 -10.55 -23.56 4.40
CA THR A 78 -11.69 -24.49 4.42
C THR A 78 -11.53 -25.71 3.52
N GLY A 79 -10.41 -25.87 2.80
CA GLY A 79 -10.06 -27.11 2.09
C GLY A 79 -11.15 -27.67 1.18
N ASN A 80 -12.04 -26.82 0.67
CA ASN A 80 -13.19 -27.28 -0.08
C ASN A 80 -12.83 -27.30 -1.56
N ASP A 81 -12.39 -28.47 -2.05
CA ASP A 81 -11.95 -28.78 -3.43
C ASP A 81 -12.99 -28.50 -4.54
N ASN A 82 -14.11 -27.82 -4.24
CA ASN A 82 -15.25 -27.64 -5.14
C ASN A 82 -15.60 -26.16 -5.45
N SER A 83 -14.92 -25.16 -4.87
CA SER A 83 -14.98 -23.79 -5.37
C SER A 83 -13.78 -23.53 -6.27
N GLU A 84 -13.99 -22.92 -7.45
CA GLU A 84 -12.89 -22.46 -8.29
C GLU A 84 -12.02 -21.51 -7.44
N PRO A 85 -10.75 -21.83 -7.17
CA PRO A 85 -9.89 -21.06 -6.24
C PRO A 85 -9.79 -19.57 -6.60
N THR A 86 -10.04 -19.23 -7.86
CA THR A 86 -9.91 -17.89 -8.40
C THR A 86 -11.13 -17.00 -8.20
N GLY A 87 -12.27 -17.54 -7.74
CA GLY A 87 -13.51 -16.76 -7.58
C GLY A 87 -13.36 -15.54 -6.63
N SER A 88 -12.66 -15.69 -5.50
CA SER A 88 -12.44 -14.58 -4.56
C SER A 88 -11.51 -13.50 -5.12
N TRP A 89 -10.47 -13.88 -5.85
CA TRP A 89 -9.54 -12.94 -6.49
C TRP A 89 -10.19 -12.16 -7.63
N LEU A 90 -11.04 -12.82 -8.42
CA LEU A 90 -11.83 -12.17 -9.46
C LEU A 90 -12.73 -11.08 -8.88
N ASN A 91 -13.38 -11.31 -7.73
CA ASN A 91 -14.20 -10.29 -7.07
C ASN A 91 -13.38 -9.05 -6.67
N ILE A 92 -12.13 -9.25 -6.20
CA ILE A 92 -11.20 -8.15 -5.88
C ILE A 92 -10.87 -7.36 -7.14
N ILE A 93 -10.49 -8.04 -8.23
CA ILE A 93 -10.15 -7.43 -9.52
C ILE A 93 -11.35 -6.67 -10.09
N GLU A 94 -12.55 -7.24 -10.03
CA GLU A 94 -13.79 -6.58 -10.47
C GLU A 94 -14.07 -5.31 -9.67
N CYS A 95 -13.88 -5.34 -8.35
CA CYS A 95 -14.02 -4.18 -7.49
C CYS A 95 -13.04 -3.07 -7.90
N LEU A 96 -11.75 -3.41 -8.05
CA LEU A 96 -10.71 -2.49 -8.50
C LEU A 96 -11.01 -1.90 -9.87
N ASN A 97 -11.43 -2.74 -10.82
CA ASN A 97 -11.79 -2.34 -12.17
C ASN A 97 -13.00 -1.39 -12.20
N ARG A 98 -14.00 -1.61 -11.34
CA ARG A 98 -15.14 -0.69 -11.18
C ARG A 98 -14.68 0.70 -10.77
N TYR A 99 -13.83 0.81 -9.77
CA TYR A 99 -13.27 2.11 -9.35
C TYR A 99 -12.41 2.75 -10.44
N PHE A 100 -11.56 1.97 -11.11
CA PHE A 100 -10.75 2.46 -12.23
C PHE A 100 -11.61 3.04 -13.35
N LYS A 101 -12.65 2.33 -13.78
CA LYS A 101 -13.59 2.79 -14.83
C LYS A 101 -14.27 4.09 -14.41
N ILE A 102 -14.80 4.17 -13.19
CA ILE A 102 -15.44 5.40 -12.68
C ILE A 102 -14.46 6.57 -12.73
N LEU A 103 -13.23 6.40 -12.24
CA LEU A 103 -12.23 7.48 -12.23
C LEU A 103 -11.85 7.91 -13.65
N LYS A 104 -11.67 6.94 -14.56
CA LYS A 104 -11.31 7.20 -15.95
C LYS A 104 -12.44 7.92 -16.71
N GLU A 105 -13.67 7.45 -16.58
CA GLU A 105 -14.86 8.03 -17.23
C GLU A 105 -15.18 9.44 -16.72
N ASN A 106 -14.78 9.76 -15.47
CA ASN A 106 -14.90 11.10 -14.89
C ASN A 106 -13.66 11.99 -15.15
N TYR A 107 -12.79 11.58 -16.09
CA TYR A 107 -11.62 12.36 -16.51
C TYR A 107 -10.67 12.72 -15.37
N VAL A 108 -10.58 11.88 -14.34
CA VAL A 108 -9.64 12.08 -13.25
C VAL A 108 -8.21 11.98 -13.82
N PRO A 109 -7.33 12.97 -13.55
CA PRO A 109 -5.96 12.95 -14.06
C PRO A 109 -5.24 11.64 -13.72
N PRO A 110 -4.47 11.03 -14.67
CA PRO A 110 -3.79 9.75 -14.45
C PRO A 110 -2.90 9.72 -13.20
N VAL A 111 -2.25 10.83 -12.87
CA VAL A 111 -1.40 10.97 -11.67
C VAL A 111 -2.20 10.79 -10.38
N LEU A 112 -3.47 11.23 -10.34
CA LEU A 112 -4.33 11.05 -9.18
C LEU A 112 -4.87 9.62 -9.12
N ILE A 113 -5.27 9.04 -10.25
CA ILE A 113 -5.67 7.63 -10.34
C ILE A 113 -4.54 6.73 -9.81
N ARG A 114 -3.31 6.94 -10.29
CA ARG A 114 -2.14 6.21 -9.82
C ARG A 114 -1.93 6.32 -8.32
N LYS A 115 -2.07 7.52 -7.75
CA LYS A 115 -1.95 7.71 -6.30
C LYS A 115 -3.01 6.94 -5.50
N VAL A 116 -4.26 6.93 -5.97
CA VAL A 116 -5.31 6.12 -5.36
C VAL A 116 -4.89 4.65 -5.35
N PHE A 117 -4.52 4.12 -6.52
CA PHE A 117 -4.16 2.70 -6.65
C PHE A 117 -2.87 2.32 -5.92
N ASN A 118 -1.87 3.20 -5.82
CA ASN A 118 -0.71 2.96 -4.95
C ASN A 118 -1.16 2.72 -3.51
N GLN A 119 -2.00 3.59 -2.96
CA GLN A 119 -2.47 3.43 -1.57
C GLN A 119 -3.39 2.21 -1.41
N THR A 120 -4.21 1.92 -2.41
CA THR A 120 -5.03 0.70 -2.41
C THR A 120 -4.16 -0.56 -2.44
N PHE A 121 -3.09 -0.59 -3.22
CA PHE A 121 -2.19 -1.74 -3.28
C PHE A 121 -1.34 -1.86 -2.03
N GLN A 122 -0.93 -0.76 -1.40
CA GLN A 122 -0.33 -0.79 -0.06
C GLN A 122 -1.27 -1.42 0.97
N TYR A 123 -2.55 -1.08 0.95
CA TYR A 123 -3.56 -1.71 1.82
C TYR A 123 -3.72 -3.21 1.52
N ILE A 124 -3.90 -3.60 0.27
CA ILE A 124 -4.00 -5.01 -0.14
C ILE A 124 -2.75 -5.79 0.29
N ASN A 125 -1.57 -5.21 0.07
CA ASN A 125 -0.28 -5.79 0.44
C ASN A 125 -0.20 -6.01 1.96
N ALA A 126 -0.58 -5.02 2.76
CA ALA A 126 -0.59 -5.13 4.21
C ALA A 126 -1.55 -6.23 4.69
N GLU A 127 -2.77 -6.29 4.17
CA GLU A 127 -3.77 -7.29 4.58
C GLU A 127 -3.32 -8.71 4.25
N ILE A 128 -2.84 -8.95 3.02
CA ILE A 128 -2.35 -10.27 2.61
C ILE A 128 -1.12 -10.64 3.43
N PHE A 129 -0.10 -9.79 3.46
CA PHE A 129 1.14 -10.07 4.18
C PHE A 129 0.89 -10.33 5.67
N ASN A 130 0.12 -9.48 6.34
CA ASN A 130 -0.23 -9.65 7.75
C ASN A 130 -0.99 -10.97 7.96
N SER A 131 -1.89 -11.37 7.06
CA SER A 131 -2.56 -12.67 7.17
C SER A 131 -1.58 -13.86 7.16
N LEU A 132 -0.54 -13.80 6.32
CA LEU A 132 0.48 -14.85 6.19
C LEU A 132 1.37 -14.95 7.44
N ILE A 133 1.77 -13.83 8.03
CA ILE A 133 2.74 -13.80 9.15
C ILE A 133 2.10 -13.73 10.54
N LEU A 134 0.77 -13.62 10.63
CA LEU A 134 0.04 -13.64 11.90
C LEU A 134 -0.56 -15.01 12.23
N GLN A 135 -0.95 -15.78 11.21
CA GLN A 135 -1.67 -17.03 11.37
C GLN A 135 -0.87 -18.19 10.80
N LYS A 136 -0.60 -19.20 11.62
CA LYS A 136 0.21 -20.36 11.23
C LYS A 136 -0.44 -21.12 10.06
N GLU A 137 -1.76 -21.19 10.07
CA GLU A 137 -2.59 -21.86 9.07
C GLU A 137 -2.52 -21.19 7.69
N CYS A 138 -2.15 -19.91 7.64
CA CYS A 138 -1.93 -19.17 6.41
C CYS A 138 -0.48 -19.28 5.91
N CYS A 139 0.47 -19.70 6.74
CA CYS A 139 1.89 -19.78 6.42
C CYS A 139 2.26 -21.18 5.88
N THR A 140 1.66 -21.57 4.76
CA THR A 140 1.80 -22.92 4.16
C THR A 140 2.16 -22.84 2.68
N PHE A 141 2.74 -23.90 2.11
CA PHE A 141 3.06 -23.97 0.68
C PHE A 141 1.80 -23.80 -0.19
N ASN A 142 0.74 -24.54 0.13
CA ASN A 142 -0.52 -24.51 -0.63
C ASN A 142 -1.16 -23.11 -0.61
N ASN A 143 -1.15 -22.42 0.54
CA ASN A 143 -1.64 -21.04 0.60
C ASN A 143 -0.75 -20.10 -0.23
N GLY A 144 0.57 -20.33 -0.18
CA GLY A 144 1.53 -19.61 -1.03
C GLY A 144 1.16 -19.72 -2.51
N GLU A 145 0.90 -20.92 -3.03
CA GLU A 145 0.53 -21.13 -4.43
C GLU A 145 -0.84 -20.51 -4.78
N TYR A 146 -1.81 -20.56 -3.86
CA TYR A 146 -3.09 -19.88 -4.00
C TYR A 146 -2.92 -18.35 -4.16
N VAL A 147 -2.22 -17.72 -3.21
CA VAL A 147 -1.99 -16.27 -3.22
C VAL A 147 -1.13 -15.87 -4.42
N LYS A 148 -0.13 -16.67 -4.80
CA LYS A 148 0.71 -16.45 -5.99
C LYS A 148 -0.13 -16.38 -7.26
N SER A 149 -1.05 -17.32 -7.42
CA SER A 149 -1.94 -17.38 -8.59
C SER A 149 -2.83 -16.14 -8.67
N GLY A 150 -3.44 -15.74 -7.55
CA GLY A 150 -4.26 -14.53 -7.49
C GLY A 150 -3.48 -13.23 -7.71
N LEU A 151 -2.27 -13.11 -7.17
CA LEU A 151 -1.38 -11.97 -7.44
C LEU A 151 -0.98 -11.91 -8.92
N ALA A 152 -0.80 -13.06 -9.58
CA ALA A 152 -0.51 -13.11 -11.01
C ALA A 152 -1.70 -12.63 -11.85
N GLU A 153 -2.94 -12.99 -11.50
CA GLU A 153 -4.13 -12.46 -12.18
C GLU A 153 -4.27 -10.94 -12.00
N LEU A 154 -4.00 -10.44 -10.80
CA LEU A 154 -4.00 -9.00 -10.52
C LEU A 154 -2.92 -8.27 -11.35
N GLU A 155 -1.74 -8.88 -11.51
CA GLU A 155 -0.65 -8.36 -12.33
C GLU A 155 -1.00 -8.32 -13.82
N VAL A 156 -1.63 -9.37 -14.35
CA VAL A 156 -2.17 -9.40 -15.72
C VAL A 156 -3.19 -8.28 -15.92
N TRP A 157 -4.13 -8.09 -15.00
CA TRP A 157 -5.09 -6.97 -15.08
C TRP A 157 -4.40 -5.60 -15.09
N CYS A 158 -3.37 -5.41 -14.25
CA CYS A 158 -2.63 -4.15 -14.18
C CYS A 158 -1.86 -3.85 -15.48
N THR A 159 -1.27 -4.87 -16.10
CA THR A 159 -0.42 -4.72 -17.30
C THR A 159 -1.23 -4.69 -18.59
N GLU A 160 -2.26 -5.52 -18.75
CA GLU A 160 -3.00 -5.57 -20.01
C GLU A 160 -4.11 -4.52 -20.11
N ALA A 161 -4.81 -4.24 -19.00
CA ALA A 161 -6.00 -3.38 -19.04
C ALA A 161 -5.72 -1.94 -18.61
N THR A 162 -4.67 -1.69 -17.82
CA THR A 162 -4.52 -0.43 -17.07
C THR A 162 -3.09 0.13 -16.97
N GLU A 163 -2.15 -0.36 -17.78
CA GLU A 163 -0.69 -0.08 -17.66
C GLU A 163 -0.34 1.40 -17.48
N GLU A 164 -0.87 2.27 -18.35
CA GLU A 164 -0.60 3.72 -18.34
C GLU A 164 -0.96 4.37 -16.98
N TYR A 165 -1.98 3.84 -16.31
CA TYR A 165 -2.55 4.40 -15.10
C TYR A 165 -1.98 3.73 -13.84
N ILE A 166 -2.04 2.40 -13.80
CA ILE A 166 -1.87 1.58 -12.59
C ILE A 166 -0.64 0.67 -12.65
N GLY A 167 -0.09 0.37 -13.83
CA GLY A 167 1.06 -0.54 -13.96
C GLY A 167 2.21 -0.26 -12.97
N PRO A 168 2.67 1.00 -12.83
CA PRO A 168 3.71 1.35 -11.85
C PRO A 168 3.33 1.21 -10.38
N SER A 169 2.05 1.03 -10.05
CA SER A 169 1.58 0.80 -8.68
C SER A 169 1.85 -0.62 -8.19
N LEU A 170 2.11 -1.58 -9.10
CA LEU A 170 2.33 -2.99 -8.75
C LEU A 170 3.49 -3.22 -7.77
N ASP A 171 4.48 -2.33 -7.77
CA ASP A 171 5.63 -2.39 -6.85
C ASP A 171 5.21 -2.29 -5.37
N GLU A 172 4.04 -1.71 -5.10
CA GLU A 172 3.48 -1.58 -3.75
C GLU A 172 3.04 -2.93 -3.13
N LEU A 173 3.01 -4.02 -3.92
CA LEU A 173 2.66 -5.39 -3.47
C LEU A 173 3.88 -6.23 -3.03
N ASN A 174 5.06 -5.63 -2.93
CA ASN A 174 6.34 -6.34 -2.76
C ASN A 174 6.43 -7.22 -1.51
N TYR A 175 5.94 -6.80 -0.34
CA TYR A 175 5.95 -7.62 0.89
C TYR A 175 5.22 -8.95 0.71
N SER A 176 4.00 -8.92 0.16
CA SER A 176 3.21 -10.11 -0.14
C SER A 176 3.87 -10.95 -1.22
N LYS A 177 4.37 -10.33 -2.30
CA LYS A 177 5.08 -11.07 -3.37
C LYS A 177 6.31 -11.81 -2.84
N GLN A 178 7.11 -11.18 -1.99
CA GLN A 178 8.30 -11.78 -1.40
C GLN A 178 7.96 -12.87 -0.38
N ALA A 179 6.99 -12.62 0.50
CA ALA A 179 6.49 -13.63 1.44
C ALA A 179 5.98 -14.88 0.70
N VAL A 180 5.18 -14.69 -0.35
CA VAL A 180 4.69 -15.77 -1.20
C VAL A 180 5.83 -16.49 -1.92
N SER A 181 6.80 -15.75 -2.47
CA SER A 181 8.00 -16.33 -3.10
C SER A 181 8.79 -17.22 -2.14
N PHE A 182 8.88 -16.82 -0.86
CA PHE A 182 9.44 -17.67 0.19
C PHE A 182 8.58 -18.93 0.40
N LEU A 183 7.27 -18.78 0.61
CA LEU A 183 6.36 -19.90 0.90
C LEU A 183 6.36 -20.98 -0.18
N VAL A 184 6.48 -20.60 -1.46
CA VAL A 184 6.47 -21.53 -2.60
C VAL A 184 7.85 -22.02 -3.02
N SER A 185 8.92 -21.63 -2.31
CA SER A 185 10.27 -22.12 -2.60
C SER A 185 10.41 -23.60 -2.27
N GLU A 186 10.96 -24.41 -3.18
CA GLU A 186 11.05 -25.87 -3.04
C GLU A 186 12.15 -26.33 -2.05
N LYS A 187 13.25 -25.58 -1.93
CA LYS A 187 14.47 -25.96 -1.20
C LYS A 187 14.78 -24.99 -0.07
N LYS A 188 13.79 -24.74 0.80
CA LYS A 188 13.90 -23.75 1.88
C LYS A 188 15.03 -24.07 2.86
N ASP A 189 15.33 -25.36 3.09
CA ASP A 189 16.38 -25.82 3.99
C ASP A 189 17.80 -25.59 3.46
N GLU A 190 17.95 -25.40 2.14
CA GLU A 190 19.21 -25.04 1.49
C GLU A 190 19.46 -23.53 1.46
N LEU A 191 18.45 -22.69 1.77
CA LEU A 191 18.60 -21.23 1.75
C LEU A 191 19.54 -20.77 2.87
N SER A 192 20.55 -19.98 2.49
CA SER A 192 21.36 -19.23 3.43
C SER A 192 20.66 -17.94 3.89
N TYR A 193 21.23 -17.31 4.92
CA TYR A 193 20.78 -15.99 5.35
C TYR A 193 20.88 -14.95 4.23
N ASP A 194 21.95 -15.01 3.43
CA ASP A 194 22.20 -14.03 2.36
C ASP A 194 21.24 -14.26 1.18
N ASP A 195 20.93 -15.52 0.83
CA ASP A 195 19.91 -15.83 -0.19
C ASP A 195 18.54 -15.28 0.24
N LEU A 196 18.19 -15.50 1.52
CA LEU A 196 16.90 -15.04 2.05
C LEU A 196 16.79 -13.51 2.06
N THR A 197 17.85 -12.80 2.48
CA THR A 197 17.83 -11.35 2.70
C THR A 197 18.17 -10.52 1.48
N ASN A 198 18.89 -11.06 0.50
CA ASN A 198 19.29 -10.30 -0.69
C ASN A 198 18.51 -10.70 -1.93
N ASP A 199 18.12 -11.97 -2.05
CA ASP A 199 17.51 -12.49 -3.28
C ASP A 199 16.02 -12.75 -3.14
N ILE A 200 15.57 -13.41 -2.07
CA ILE A 200 14.16 -13.82 -1.93
C ILE A 200 13.31 -12.71 -1.31
N CYS A 201 13.76 -12.14 -0.19
CA CYS A 201 12.96 -11.22 0.62
C CYS A 201 13.71 -9.93 1.02
N PRO A 202 14.27 -9.15 0.08
CA PRO A 202 15.07 -7.96 0.39
C PRO A 202 14.31 -6.80 1.05
N VAL A 203 12.98 -6.82 1.03
CA VAL A 203 12.14 -5.75 1.62
C VAL A 203 11.70 -6.10 3.04
N LEU A 204 11.73 -7.38 3.43
CA LEU A 204 11.28 -7.81 4.76
C LEU A 204 12.35 -7.53 5.82
N SER A 205 11.94 -7.05 6.99
CA SER A 205 12.83 -6.85 8.13
C SER A 205 13.29 -8.20 8.73
N SER A 206 14.38 -8.20 9.49
CA SER A 206 14.85 -9.40 10.23
C SER A 206 13.75 -10.01 11.11
N GLN A 207 12.89 -9.18 11.71
CA GLN A 207 11.75 -9.62 12.53
C GLN A 207 10.68 -10.32 11.69
N GLN A 208 10.32 -9.74 10.54
CA GLN A 208 9.36 -10.32 9.60
C GLN A 208 9.86 -11.63 9.01
N LEU A 209 11.14 -11.69 8.63
CA LEU A 209 11.82 -12.89 8.15
C LEU A 209 11.83 -13.99 9.21
N TYR A 210 12.20 -13.67 10.45
CA TYR A 210 12.14 -14.63 11.54
C TYR A 210 10.73 -15.17 11.73
N ARG A 211 9.72 -14.29 11.68
CA ARG A 211 8.31 -14.67 11.86
C ARG A 211 7.83 -15.62 10.76
N ILE A 212 8.02 -15.30 9.49
CA ILE A 212 7.59 -16.17 8.38
C ILE A 212 8.34 -17.51 8.38
N CYS A 213 9.64 -17.51 8.66
CA CYS A 213 10.45 -18.72 8.73
C CYS A 213 10.01 -19.68 9.85
N THR A 214 9.65 -19.13 11.02
CA THR A 214 9.25 -19.93 12.19
C THR A 214 7.78 -20.30 12.21
N LEU A 215 6.93 -19.52 11.54
CA LEU A 215 5.52 -19.86 11.36
C LEU A 215 5.28 -20.90 10.29
N TYR A 216 6.14 -20.98 9.27
CA TYR A 216 5.94 -21.91 8.16
C TYR A 216 5.72 -23.33 8.69
N SER A 217 4.58 -23.91 8.29
CA SER A 217 4.28 -25.31 8.54
C SER A 217 3.69 -25.92 7.29
N ASP A 218 4.22 -27.07 6.90
CA ASP A 218 3.69 -27.87 5.80
C ASP A 218 3.10 -29.16 6.37
N GLU A 219 1.99 -29.62 5.80
CA GLU A 219 1.34 -30.87 6.22
C GLU A 219 2.14 -32.10 5.77
N ASN A 220 3.04 -31.94 4.79
CA ASN A 220 4.01 -32.98 4.45
C ASN A 220 5.19 -32.93 5.44
N ASP A 221 5.33 -33.96 6.29
CA ASP A 221 6.41 -34.15 7.28
C ASP A 221 7.86 -34.01 6.73
N ASN A 222 8.04 -33.97 5.40
CA ASN A 222 9.34 -33.79 4.74
C ASN A 222 9.65 -32.35 4.34
N ALA A 223 8.67 -31.43 4.34
CA ALA A 223 8.89 -30.04 3.95
C ALA A 223 9.50 -29.27 5.11
N LYS A 224 10.82 -29.15 5.05
CA LYS A 224 11.61 -28.41 6.04
C LYS A 224 11.51 -26.92 5.75
N SER A 225 11.33 -26.14 6.81
CA SER A 225 11.60 -24.70 6.76
C SER A 225 13.12 -24.46 6.62
N VAL A 226 13.53 -23.20 6.68
CA VAL A 226 14.93 -22.79 6.72
C VAL A 226 15.69 -23.45 7.88
N SER A 227 17.01 -23.56 7.74
CA SER A 227 17.87 -24.17 8.77
C SER A 227 17.81 -23.43 10.12
N SER A 228 18.11 -24.15 11.21
CA SER A 228 18.19 -23.58 12.56
C SER A 228 19.24 -22.47 12.69
N ASP A 229 20.29 -22.53 11.87
CA ASP A 229 21.37 -21.55 11.87
C ASP A 229 20.89 -20.20 11.33
N VAL A 230 20.09 -20.22 10.26
CA VAL A 230 19.49 -19.01 9.67
C VAL A 230 18.50 -18.37 10.64
N THR A 231 17.61 -19.16 11.25
CA THR A 231 16.64 -18.65 12.23
C THR A 231 17.30 -18.12 13.50
N SER A 232 18.38 -18.76 13.97
CA SER A 232 19.17 -18.28 15.11
C SER A 232 19.87 -16.96 14.80
N ARG A 233 20.43 -16.81 13.58
CA ARG A 233 21.05 -15.56 13.12
C ARG A 233 20.03 -14.43 13.03
N LEU A 234 18.84 -14.70 12.47
CA LEU A 234 17.75 -13.73 12.43
C LEU A 234 17.33 -13.29 13.83
N LYS A 235 17.19 -14.24 14.76
CA LYS A 235 16.82 -13.95 16.16
C LYS A 235 17.85 -13.08 16.87
N LEU A 236 19.14 -13.31 16.65
CA LEU A 236 20.22 -12.51 17.25
C LEU A 236 20.15 -11.05 16.79
N LEU A 237 19.88 -10.83 15.50
CA LEU A 237 19.72 -9.48 14.95
C LEU A 237 18.48 -8.74 15.49
N MET A 238 17.48 -9.46 15.99
CA MET A 238 16.30 -8.87 16.62
C MET A 238 16.56 -8.46 18.07
N THR A 239 17.46 -9.15 18.79
CA THR A 239 17.78 -8.81 20.19
C THR A 239 18.67 -7.58 20.34
N ASP A 240 19.36 -7.18 19.27
CA ASP A 240 20.18 -5.97 19.23
C ASP A 240 19.34 -4.70 19.00
N ASP A 241 18.08 -4.85 18.55
CA ASP A 241 17.13 -3.77 18.28
C ASP A 241 16.10 -3.73 19.43
N THR A 242 16.38 -2.92 20.46
CA THR A 242 15.53 -2.83 21.67
C THR A 242 14.14 -2.28 21.33
N GLY A 243 13.17 -3.17 21.18
CA GLY A 243 11.75 -2.85 21.05
C GLY A 243 10.94 -4.12 20.82
N ASP A 244 10.61 -4.83 21.90
CA ASP A 244 9.72 -6.00 21.91
C ASP A 244 8.25 -5.55 21.75
N ASP A 245 8.00 -4.71 20.74
CA ASP A 245 6.67 -4.24 20.38
C ASP A 245 6.12 -5.19 19.31
N GLU A 246 5.04 -5.91 19.64
CA GLU A 246 4.33 -6.78 18.69
C GLU A 246 3.83 -6.03 17.43
N GLN A 247 3.88 -4.69 17.42
CA GLN A 247 3.59 -3.85 16.26
C GLN A 247 4.75 -3.73 15.26
N SER A 248 5.99 -4.03 15.67
CA SER A 248 7.19 -3.77 14.86
C SER A 248 7.30 -4.65 13.60
N TYR A 249 6.63 -5.80 13.57
CA TYR A 249 6.61 -6.69 12.41
C TYR A 249 5.38 -6.51 11.50
N MET A 250 4.33 -5.85 11.98
CA MET A 250 3.10 -5.64 11.20
C MET A 250 3.28 -4.51 10.19
N LEU A 251 2.71 -4.67 9.00
CA LEU A 251 2.56 -3.53 8.10
C LEU A 251 1.39 -2.69 8.57
N GLU A 252 1.68 -1.47 9.02
CA GLU A 252 0.66 -0.49 9.34
C GLU A 252 0.00 0.05 8.06
N ASP A 253 -1.31 0.26 8.14
CA ASP A 253 -2.02 1.05 7.15
C ASP A 253 -1.65 2.54 7.30
N ASN A 254 -0.58 2.93 6.62
CA ASN A 254 -0.08 4.30 6.60
C ASN A 254 -0.92 5.25 5.72
N SER A 255 -2.15 4.89 5.33
CA SER A 255 -2.98 5.64 4.39
C SER A 255 -3.63 6.93 4.94
N ARG A 256 -3.20 7.45 6.10
CA ARG A 256 -3.75 8.69 6.69
C ARG A 256 -3.57 9.90 5.77
#